data_AF-A0A9E5BIT8-F1
#
_entry.id   AF-A0A9E5BIT8-F1
#
_cell.length_a   1.000
_cell.length_b   1.000
_cell.length_c   1.000
_cell.angle_alpha   90.00
_cell.angle_beta   90.00
_cell.angle_gamma   90.00
#
_symmetry.space_group_name_H-M   'P 1'
#
loop_
_entity.id
_entity.type
_entity.pdbx_description
1 polymer ?
#
loop_
_entity_poly.entity_id
_entity_poly.type
_entity_poly.pdbx_seq_one_letter_code
_entity_poly.pdbx_strand_id
1 'polypeptide(L)'
;MISAKTIIACALTYTLLFYLNDWLTAFLEAAPGVNWIYLPAGLRLFLVLVFGLSGAIGISIASTLITFGRDLSDDIISMIGIGLISGFGPYIARLVVVRNLKINADLSNLNIQMIAISVLVFALLSTGLHQLWFVLIGIPSGSFPPYGIATLTI
;
A
#
# COMPACT_ATOMS: atom_id res chain seq x y z
N MET A 1 1.59 2.28 20.99
CA MET A 1 2.60 3.34 21.16
C MET A 1 3.33 3.49 19.83
N ILE A 2 3.38 4.68 19.24
CA ILE A 2 4.05 4.90 17.96
C ILE A 2 5.57 4.85 18.22
N SER A 3 6.30 3.93 17.58
CA SER A 3 7.75 3.80 17.75
C SER A 3 8.47 4.21 16.48
N ALA A 4 9.40 5.16 16.57
CA ALA A 4 10.20 5.59 15.41
C ALA A 4 10.99 4.41 14.80
N LYS A 5 11.43 3.47 15.63
CA LYS A 5 12.17 2.27 15.18
C LYS A 5 11.30 1.39 14.28
N THR A 6 10.02 1.20 14.63
CA THR A 6 9.11 0.37 13.84
C THR A 6 8.73 1.05 12.54
N ILE A 7 8.59 2.38 12.53
CA ILE A 7 8.36 3.17 11.30
C ILE A 7 9.53 2.97 10.33
N ILE A 8 10.77 3.17 10.78
CA ILE A 8 11.97 3.02 9.95
C ILE A 8 12.12 1.57 9.46
N ALA A 9 11.92 0.59 10.34
CA ALA A 9 11.98 -0.81 9.96
C ALA A 9 10.92 -1.18 8.91
N CYS A 10 9.67 -0.71 9.06
CA CYS A 10 8.61 -0.93 8.08
C CYS A 10 8.93 -0.26 6.75
N ALA A 11 9.42 0.99 6.78
CA ALA A 11 9.80 1.73 5.59
C ALA A 11 10.91 1.01 4.81
N LEU A 12 12.00 0.63 5.49
CA LEU A 12 13.11 -0.09 4.89
C LEU A 12 12.69 -1.46 4.34
N THR A 13 11.92 -2.22 5.12
CA THR A 13 11.42 -3.54 4.71
C THR A 13 10.55 -3.42 3.47
N TYR A 14 9.64 -2.45 3.45
CA TYR A 14 8.75 -2.19 2.31
C TYR A 14 9.54 -1.80 1.05
N THR A 15 10.49 -0.85 1.18
CA THR A 15 11.33 -0.43 0.06
C THR A 15 12.18 -1.58 -0.48
N LEU A 16 12.83 -2.35 0.40
CA LEU A 16 13.64 -3.50 0.00
C LEU A 16 12.81 -4.54 -0.76
N LEU A 17 11.63 -4.88 -0.24
CA LEU A 17 10.74 -5.85 -0.90
C LEU A 17 10.18 -5.34 -2.21
N PHE A 18 9.95 -4.02 -2.34
CA PHE A 18 9.55 -3.42 -3.60
C PHE A 18 10.60 -3.65 -4.69
N TYR A 19 11.86 -3.31 -4.43
CA TYR A 19 12.96 -3.53 -5.39
C TYR A 19 13.27 -5.02 -5.61
N LEU A 20 13.18 -5.84 -4.58
CA LEU A 20 13.35 -7.30 -4.73
C LEU A 20 12.23 -7.91 -5.56
N ASN A 21 10.98 -7.46 -5.40
CA ASN A 21 9.88 -7.90 -6.23
C ASN A 21 10.13 -7.48 -7.68
N ASP A 22 10.43 -6.21 -7.94
CA ASP A 22 10.75 -5.70 -9.27
C ASP A 22 11.84 -6.54 -9.97
N TRP A 23 12.92 -6.87 -9.25
CA TRP A 23 13.99 -7.73 -9.76
C TRP A 23 13.57 -9.19 -9.98
N LEU A 24 12.87 -9.80 -9.02
CA LEU A 24 12.48 -11.22 -9.09
C LEU A 24 11.40 -11.47 -10.13
N THR A 25 10.44 -10.54 -10.27
CA THR A 25 9.33 -10.62 -11.19
C THR A 25 9.55 -9.84 -12.48
N ALA A 26 10.78 -9.39 -12.76
CA ALA A 26 11.13 -8.79 -14.04
C ALA A 26 10.76 -9.69 -15.24
N PHE A 27 10.82 -11.01 -15.08
CA PHE A 27 10.40 -11.98 -16.10
C PHE A 27 8.87 -12.16 -16.21
N LEU A 28 8.11 -11.63 -15.25
CA LEU A 28 6.65 -11.70 -15.12
C LEU A 28 5.99 -10.30 -15.27
N GLU A 29 6.73 -9.35 -15.83
CA GLU A 29 6.26 -7.99 -16.07
C GLU A 29 5.26 -7.98 -17.24
N ALA A 30 4.00 -7.63 -16.96
CA ALA A 30 2.95 -7.51 -17.97
C ALA A 30 2.95 -6.13 -18.65
N ALA A 31 3.33 -5.10 -17.89
CA ALA A 31 3.48 -3.72 -18.31
C ALA A 31 4.45 -3.02 -17.35
N PRO A 32 5.04 -1.86 -17.70
CA PRO A 32 5.98 -1.13 -16.85
C PRO A 32 5.46 -0.97 -15.41
N GLY A 33 6.06 -1.69 -14.47
CA GLY A 33 5.68 -1.68 -13.04
C GLY A 33 4.40 -2.45 -12.68
N VAL A 34 3.87 -3.27 -13.59
CA VAL A 34 2.73 -4.16 -13.39
C VAL A 34 3.23 -5.60 -13.50
N ASN A 35 3.51 -6.21 -12.35
CA ASN A 35 3.94 -7.61 -12.28
C ASN A 35 2.75 -8.53 -11.99
N TRP A 36 2.71 -9.70 -12.63
CA TRP A 36 1.68 -10.73 -12.38
C TRP A 36 1.64 -11.15 -10.90
N ILE A 37 2.81 -11.17 -10.25
CA ILE A 37 2.96 -11.41 -8.82
C ILE A 37 3.48 -10.14 -8.17
N TYR A 38 2.60 -9.46 -7.45
CA TYR A 38 2.92 -8.22 -6.77
C TYR A 38 2.92 -8.43 -5.25
N LEU A 39 4.06 -8.90 -4.74
CA LEU A 39 4.29 -9.13 -3.31
C LEU A 39 4.15 -7.88 -2.41
N PRO A 40 4.53 -6.65 -2.86
CA PRO A 40 4.49 -5.47 -2.01
C PRO A 40 3.09 -5.13 -1.48
N ALA A 41 2.02 -5.40 -2.23
CA ALA A 41 0.65 -5.13 -1.78
C ALA A 41 0.26 -5.94 -0.53
N GLY A 42 0.57 -7.24 -0.52
CA GLY A 42 0.31 -8.11 0.64
C GLY A 42 1.13 -7.70 1.86
N LEU A 43 2.37 -7.25 1.63
CA LEU A 43 3.24 -6.74 2.70
C LEU A 43 2.68 -5.46 3.33
N ARG A 44 2.11 -4.51 2.56
CA ARG A 44 1.48 -3.30 3.11
C ARG A 44 0.41 -3.68 4.13
N LEU A 45 -0.47 -4.61 3.76
CA LEU A 45 -1.51 -5.12 4.66
C LEU A 45 -0.90 -5.80 5.89
N PHE A 46 0.08 -6.68 5.70
CA PHE A 46 0.72 -7.41 6.79
C PHE A 46 1.39 -6.48 7.81
N LEU A 47 2.22 -5.54 7.35
CA LEU A 47 2.92 -4.58 8.21
C LEU A 47 1.93 -3.70 8.97
N VAL A 48 0.84 -3.27 8.34
CA VAL A 48 -0.19 -2.48 9.01
C VAL A 48 -0.98 -3.30 10.02
N LEU A 49 -1.29 -4.57 9.73
CA LEU A 49 -1.94 -5.45 10.68
C LEU A 49 -1.08 -5.60 11.95
N VAL A 50 0.19 -5.96 11.77
CA VAL A 50 1.15 -6.22 12.87
C VAL A 50 1.53 -4.95 13.64
N PHE A 51 1.93 -3.88 12.94
CA PHE A 51 2.48 -2.66 13.57
C PHE A 51 1.47 -1.51 13.68
N GLY A 52 0.24 -1.69 13.17
CA GLY A 52 -0.82 -0.70 13.24
C GLY A 52 -0.46 0.61 12.54
N LEU A 53 -0.64 1.71 13.27
CA LEU A 53 -0.40 3.08 12.77
C LEU A 53 1.08 3.32 12.44
N SER A 54 2.02 2.73 13.18
CA SER A 54 3.45 2.85 12.88
C SER A 54 3.82 2.22 11.54
N GLY A 55 3.19 1.07 11.20
CA GLY A 55 3.36 0.44 9.89
C GLY A 55 2.82 1.31 8.77
N ALA A 56 1.63 1.89 8.95
CA ALA A 56 0.98 2.78 7.98
C ALA A 56 1.85 4.00 7.65
N ILE A 57 2.38 4.67 8.68
CA ILE A 57 3.28 5.82 8.50
C ILE A 57 4.56 5.40 7.78
N GLY A 58 5.16 4.27 8.15
CA GLY A 58 6.37 3.76 7.49
C GLY A 58 6.16 3.46 6.01
N ILE A 59 5.03 2.82 5.67
CA ILE A 59 4.66 2.54 4.28
C ILE A 59 4.40 3.82 3.51
N SER A 60 3.70 4.79 4.10
CA SER A 60 3.45 6.08 3.44
C SER A 60 4.75 6.79 3.10
N ILE A 61 5.68 6.89 4.06
CA ILE A 61 7.00 7.50 3.83
C ILE A 61 7.77 6.76 2.74
N ALA A 62 7.80 5.42 2.80
CA ALA A 62 8.50 4.61 1.81
C ALA A 62 7.88 4.75 0.42
N SER A 63 6.55 4.71 0.32
CA SER A 63 5.81 4.88 -0.93
C SER A 63 6.06 6.26 -1.53
N THR A 64 6.03 7.33 -0.73
CA THR A 64 6.36 8.69 -1.20
C THR A 64 7.81 8.76 -1.69
N LEU A 65 8.77 8.15 -0.98
CA LEU A 65 10.18 8.16 -1.36
C LEU A 65 10.44 7.38 -2.66
N ILE A 66 9.80 6.23 -2.84
CA ILE A 66 9.87 5.44 -4.07
C ILE A 66 9.27 6.22 -5.24
N THR A 67 8.14 6.90 -5.01
CA THR A 67 7.50 7.76 -6.02
C THR A 67 8.44 8.89 -6.42
N PHE A 68 9.07 9.54 -5.44
CA PHE A 68 10.05 10.61 -5.67
C PHE A 68 11.26 10.16 -6.48
N GLY A 69 11.71 8.90 -6.30
CA GLY A 69 12.82 8.34 -7.05
C GLY A 69 12.48 7.83 -8.45
N ARG A 70 11.20 7.49 -8.73
CA ARG A 70 10.78 6.88 -10.01
C ARG A 70 10.12 7.86 -10.97
N ASP A 71 9.33 8.80 -10.47
CA ASP A 71 8.56 9.72 -11.31
C ASP A 71 8.92 11.16 -10.91
N LEU A 72 9.52 11.90 -11.83
CA LEU A 72 9.86 13.32 -11.67
C LEU A 72 8.70 14.22 -12.16
N SER A 73 7.48 13.69 -12.28
CA SER A 73 6.33 14.45 -12.73
C SER A 73 6.00 15.56 -11.73
N ASP A 74 6.01 16.81 -12.18
CA ASP A 74 6.00 18.11 -11.48
C ASP A 74 4.97 18.33 -10.34
N ASP A 75 4.09 17.39 -10.03
CA ASP A 75 2.99 17.59 -9.09
C ASP A 75 3.20 16.87 -7.75
N ILE A 76 3.94 17.54 -6.85
CA ILE A 76 4.23 17.12 -5.47
C ILE A 76 2.95 16.70 -4.71
N ILE A 77 1.82 17.35 -5.01
CA ILE A 77 0.53 17.09 -4.36
C ILE A 77 0.05 15.67 -4.66
N SER A 78 0.15 15.26 -5.92
CA SER A 78 -0.22 13.92 -6.37
C SER A 78 0.66 12.84 -5.71
N MET A 79 1.97 13.08 -5.59
CA MET A 79 2.92 12.15 -4.97
C MET A 79 2.65 11.92 -3.48
N ILE A 80 2.44 13.01 -2.74
CA ILE A 80 2.12 12.94 -1.31
C ILE A 80 0.79 12.24 -1.10
N GLY A 81 -0.22 12.55 -1.91
CA GLY A 81 -1.53 11.92 -1.84
C GLY A 81 -1.48 10.41 -2.07
N ILE A 82 -0.76 9.95 -3.10
CA ILE A 82 -0.58 8.52 -3.39
C ILE A 82 0.14 7.81 -2.23
N GLY A 83 1.22 8.41 -1.70
CA GLY A 83 1.93 7.83 -0.55
C GLY A 83 1.05 7.73 0.70
N LEU A 84 0.24 8.76 0.98
CA LEU A 84 -0.71 8.73 2.08
C LEU A 84 -1.77 7.64 1.86
N ILE A 85 -2.39 7.56 0.68
CA ILE A 85 -3.41 6.55 0.38
C ILE A 85 -2.84 5.14 0.48
N SER A 86 -1.63 4.93 0.00
CA SER A 86 -0.95 3.63 0.01
C SER A 86 -0.69 3.09 1.43
N GLY A 87 -0.34 3.96 2.38
CA GLY A 87 -0.14 3.56 3.78
C GLY A 87 -1.41 3.61 4.64
N PHE A 88 -2.27 4.61 4.44
CA PHE A 88 -3.50 4.78 5.23
C PHE A 88 -4.67 3.91 4.74
N GLY A 89 -4.72 3.53 3.46
CA GLY A 89 -5.70 2.58 2.93
C GLY A 89 -5.72 1.25 3.70
N PRO A 90 -4.59 0.53 3.84
CA PRO A 90 -4.53 -0.67 4.67
C PRO A 90 -4.83 -0.41 6.15
N TYR A 91 -4.56 0.80 6.65
CA TYR A 91 -4.86 1.17 8.04
C TYR A 91 -6.36 1.32 8.30
N ILE A 92 -7.08 1.98 7.40
CA ILE A 92 -8.54 2.08 7.45
C ILE A 92 -9.16 0.69 7.31
N ALA A 93 -8.66 -0.13 6.37
CA ALA A 93 -9.09 -1.52 6.22
C ALA A 93 -8.92 -2.31 7.53
N ARG A 94 -7.75 -2.21 8.17
CA ARG A 94 -7.50 -2.78 9.49
C ARG A 94 -8.50 -2.27 10.53
N LEU A 95 -8.79 -0.97 10.56
CA LEU A 95 -9.70 -0.40 11.55
C LEU A 95 -11.11 -0.97 11.42
N VAL A 96 -11.59 -1.12 10.18
CA VAL A 96 -12.89 -1.71 9.85
C VAL A 96 -12.92 -3.19 10.23
N VAL A 97 -11.90 -3.94 9.87
CA VAL A 97 -11.76 -5.37 10.19
C VAL A 97 -11.71 -5.58 11.70
N VAL A 98 -10.84 -4.87 12.42
CA VAL A 98 -10.69 -5.02 13.88
C VAL A 98 -11.98 -4.67 14.61
N ARG A 99 -12.69 -3.61 14.19
CA ARG A 99 -13.98 -3.23 14.78
C ARG A 99 -15.08 -4.26 14.49
N ASN A 100 -15.17 -4.77 13.27
CA ASN A 100 -16.25 -5.67 12.87
C ASN A 100 -16.01 -7.14 13.28
N LEU A 101 -14.76 -7.59 13.30
CA LEU A 101 -14.39 -8.99 13.58
C LEU A 101 -13.89 -9.21 15.02
N LYS A 102 -13.90 -8.19 15.88
CA LYS A 102 -13.39 -8.24 17.27
C LYS A 102 -12.00 -8.86 17.39
N ILE A 103 -11.14 -8.61 16.39
CA ILE A 103 -9.78 -9.14 16.38
C ILE A 103 -9.00 -8.45 17.50
N ASN A 104 -8.38 -9.23 18.39
CA ASN A 104 -7.51 -8.68 19.43
C ASN A 104 -6.39 -7.85 18.79
N ALA A 105 -6.03 -6.74 19.44
CA ALA A 105 -4.99 -5.83 18.95
C ALA A 105 -3.64 -6.52 18.71
N ASP A 106 -3.39 -7.63 19.41
CA ASP A 106 -2.17 -8.46 19.34
C ASP A 106 -2.23 -9.58 18.28
N LEU A 107 -3.26 -9.60 17.40
CA LEU A 107 -3.42 -10.62 16.36
C LEU A 107 -3.56 -12.06 16.89
N SER A 108 -3.68 -12.24 18.21
CA SER A 108 -3.68 -13.55 18.88
C SER A 108 -4.87 -14.46 18.56
N ASN A 109 -5.92 -13.91 17.94
CA ASN A 109 -7.11 -14.65 17.50
C ASN A 109 -7.26 -14.65 15.97
N LEU A 110 -6.15 -14.53 15.23
CA LEU A 110 -6.22 -14.58 13.77
C LEU A 110 -6.51 -15.99 13.26
N ASN A 111 -7.73 -16.18 12.74
CA ASN A 111 -8.07 -17.33 11.91
C ASN A 111 -7.76 -17.02 10.42
N ILE A 112 -7.43 -18.04 9.62
CA ILE A 112 -7.30 -17.94 8.15
C ILE A 112 -8.49 -17.20 7.53
N GLN A 113 -9.71 -17.45 8.03
CA GLN A 113 -10.93 -16.79 7.55
C GLN A 113 -10.89 -15.28 7.79
N MET A 114 -10.39 -14.83 8.94
CA MET A 114 -10.26 -13.40 9.27
C MET A 114 -9.18 -12.74 8.41
N ILE A 115 -8.10 -13.44 8.12
CA ILE A 115 -7.06 -12.97 7.19
C ILE A 115 -7.65 -12.80 5.79
N ALA A 116 -8.40 -13.80 5.30
CA ALA A 116 -9.06 -13.73 3.99
C ALA A 116 -10.03 -12.55 3.89
N ILE A 117 -10.87 -12.32 4.91
CA ILE A 117 -11.77 -11.16 4.95
C ILE A 117 -10.96 -9.85 5.01
N SER A 118 -9.86 -9.81 5.76
CA SER A 118 -9.00 -8.62 5.83
C SER A 118 -8.40 -8.27 4.48
N VAL A 119 -7.94 -9.27 3.73
CA VAL A 119 -7.41 -9.11 2.36
C VAL A 119 -8.52 -8.61 1.44
N LEU A 120 -9.72 -9.17 1.51
CA LEU A 120 -10.86 -8.75 0.69
C LEU A 120 -11.25 -7.29 0.95
N VAL A 121 -11.41 -6.91 2.23
CA VAL A 121 -11.72 -5.54 2.64
C VAL A 121 -10.61 -4.59 2.22
N PHE A 122 -9.35 -4.98 2.41
CA PHE A 122 -8.21 -4.20 1.97
C PHE A 122 -8.20 -3.98 0.46
N ALA A 123 -8.45 -5.03 -0.34
CA ALA A 123 -8.50 -4.91 -1.80
C ALA A 123 -9.60 -3.93 -2.24
N LEU A 124 -10.83 -4.09 -1.73
CA LEU A 124 -11.95 -3.20 -2.06
C LEU A 124 -11.67 -1.75 -1.65
N LEU A 125 -11.12 -1.54 -0.45
CA LEU A 125 -10.87 -0.22 0.08
C LEU A 125 -9.67 0.44 -0.63
N SER A 126 -8.62 -0.33 -0.91
CA SER A 126 -7.45 0.15 -1.66
C SER A 126 -7.84 0.58 -3.06
N THR A 127 -8.54 -0.27 -3.83
CA THR A 127 -9.02 0.09 -5.17
C THR A 127 -9.98 1.27 -5.12
N GLY A 128 -10.89 1.31 -4.15
CA GLY A 128 -11.84 2.41 -3.98
C GLY A 128 -11.18 3.75 -3.67
N LEU A 129 -10.19 3.79 -2.77
CA LEU A 129 -9.47 5.03 -2.43
C LEU A 129 -8.63 5.53 -3.60
N HIS A 130 -7.94 4.64 -4.32
CA HIS A 130 -7.17 5.04 -5.50
C HIS A 130 -8.09 5.56 -6.61
N GLN A 131 -9.21 4.88 -6.87
CA GLN A 131 -10.19 5.34 -7.87
C GLN A 131 -10.79 6.69 -7.49
N LEU A 132 -11.13 6.90 -6.21
CA LEU A 132 -11.65 8.18 -5.72
C LEU A 132 -10.61 9.30 -5.89
N TRP A 133 -9.35 9.02 -5.58
CA TRP A 133 -8.26 9.98 -5.72
C TRP A 133 -8.03 10.40 -7.18
N PHE A 134 -8.08 9.45 -8.11
CA PHE A 134 -7.98 9.76 -9.54
C PHE A 134 -9.14 10.63 -10.05
N VAL A 135 -10.36 10.35 -9.59
CA VAL A 135 -11.52 11.20 -9.90
C VAL A 135 -11.34 12.61 -9.34
N LEU A 136 -10.81 12.75 -8.12
CA LEU A 136 -10.57 14.05 -7.48
C LEU A 136 -9.49 14.89 -8.19
N ILE A 137 -8.45 14.24 -8.75
CA ILE A 137 -7.40 14.93 -9.53
C ILE A 137 -7.87 15.20 -10.99
N GLY A 138 -9.04 14.71 -11.39
CA GLY A 138 -9.58 14.90 -12.73
C GLY A 138 -8.90 14.03 -13.80
N ILE A 139 -8.22 12.96 -13.39
CA ILE A 139 -7.70 11.95 -14.32
C ILE A 139 -8.87 11.02 -14.68
N PRO A 140 -9.30 10.92 -15.95
CA PRO A 140 -10.45 10.12 -16.33
C PRO A 140 -10.29 8.66 -15.87
N SER A 141 -11.36 8.10 -15.30
CA SER A 141 -11.46 6.69 -14.92
C SER A 141 -11.42 5.81 -16.18
N GLY A 142 -10.22 5.52 -16.67
CA GLY A 142 -9.98 4.79 -17.92
C GLY A 142 -8.77 5.27 -18.72
N SER A 143 -8.20 6.43 -18.42
CA SER A 143 -6.89 6.81 -18.95
C SER A 143 -5.79 6.10 -18.16
N PHE A 144 -4.91 5.37 -18.86
CA PHE A 144 -3.69 4.83 -18.27
C PHE A 144 -2.98 5.97 -17.51
N PRO A 145 -2.73 5.83 -16.20
CA PRO A 145 -1.91 6.79 -15.50
C PRO A 145 -0.55 6.90 -16.22
N PRO A 146 0.13 8.06 -16.15
CA PRO A 146 1.56 8.12 -16.44
C PRO A 146 2.26 6.93 -15.78
N TYR A 147 3.17 6.27 -16.51
CA TYR A 147 3.69 4.93 -16.18
C TYR A 147 4.15 4.77 -14.70
N GLY A 148 4.64 5.81 -14.05
CA GLY A 148 5.02 5.77 -12.64
C GLY A 148 3.84 5.67 -11.67
N ILE A 149 2.71 6.34 -11.95
CA ILE A 149 1.52 6.35 -11.10
C ILE A 149 0.80 4.99 -11.11
N ALA A 150 0.78 4.31 -12.27
CA ALA A 150 0.20 2.97 -12.39
C ALA A 150 0.99 1.92 -11.59
N THR A 151 2.32 2.05 -11.51
CA THR A 151 3.19 1.13 -10.76
C THR A 151 2.91 1.13 -9.25
N LEU A 152 2.47 2.28 -8.71
CA LEU A 152 2.31 2.50 -7.27
C LEU A 152 0.90 2.21 -6.75
N THR A 153 -0.09 2.11 -7.63
CA THR A 153 -1.50 1.87 -7.29
C THR A 153 -1.89 0.40 -7.25
N ILE A 154 -0.93 -0.49 -7.52
CA ILE A 154 -1.04 -1.94 -7.37
C ILE A 154 -0.58 -2.35 -5.97
#